data_AF-A0A2H4V9Y0-F1
#
_entry.id   AF-A0A2H4V9Y0-F1
#
_cell.length_a   1.000
_cell.length_b   1.000
_cell.length_c   1.000
_cell.angle_alpha   90.00
_cell.angle_beta   90.00
_cell.angle_gamma   90.00
#
_symmetry.space_group_name_H-M   'P 1'
#
loop_
_entity.id
_entity.type
_entity.pdbx_description
1 polymer ?
#
loop_
_entity_poly.entity_id
_entity_poly.type
_entity_poly.pdbx_seq_one_letter_code
_entity_poly.pdbx_strand_id
1 'polypeptide(L)'
;MRGLQSFFESFYGPIFYRHFRRPTYFEKIKFRIQFTVETPKNLYLHLHRNSGNHPCLIHTYDHGSRGNLKRNISEKMVFDRVFLDFDVSNHEVKKIKKELTSLRSHGLKHEKSRQEELRDQLQDLITNEKIAKQAIDEAKHFAVKFKETFGKYPALFFSGCKGCHAYTFFKATGFKNLNLAVSWFAENVKKSYNQHTLDLSVTQDAQARLSRIPYSKHQLTDLVVVPFITEDDYDDIIRKSLHPHVEDFSREDYQTDFHKHLQKIDLVETYNARVKRINKPPNKASLDGSKNFNGVYDHRVFFKSILGDPVREYPDKEYVMYNCPFHDHDDRKPSFRVHKKGYYCYGCQKRGNYWQFFKDYYGLNNGGVKKYLQKLKKEVFKSYD
;
A
#
# COMPACT_ATOMS: atom_id res chain seq x y z
N MET A 1 4.85 -11.75 -28.97
CA MET A 1 6.20 -11.49 -28.38
C MET A 1 6.74 -10.08 -28.65
N ARG A 2 6.61 -9.50 -29.86
CA ARG A 2 7.01 -8.09 -30.13
C ARG A 2 6.07 -7.06 -29.48
N GLY A 3 4.76 -7.31 -29.49
CA GLY A 3 3.77 -6.36 -28.96
C GLY A 3 3.99 -5.95 -27.51
N LEU A 4 4.35 -6.88 -26.61
CA LEU A 4 4.49 -6.55 -25.19
C LEU A 4 5.71 -5.67 -24.87
N GLN A 5 6.80 -5.82 -25.63
CA GLN A 5 7.95 -4.93 -25.47
C GLN A 5 7.62 -3.52 -25.97
N SER A 6 6.93 -3.41 -27.11
CA SER A 6 6.43 -2.13 -27.62
C SER A 6 5.43 -1.46 -26.67
N PHE A 7 4.53 -2.25 -26.06
CA PHE A 7 3.64 -1.75 -25.01
C PHE A 7 4.44 -1.21 -23.81
N PHE A 8 5.44 -1.94 -23.31
CA PHE A 8 6.26 -1.46 -22.19
C PHE A 8 7.09 -0.24 -22.54
N GLU A 9 7.58 -0.15 -23.77
CA GLU A 9 8.25 1.04 -24.29
C GLU A 9 7.32 2.26 -24.27
N SER A 10 6.09 2.09 -24.74
CA SER A 10 5.10 3.18 -24.74
C SER A 10 4.62 3.53 -23.33
N PHE A 11 4.45 2.53 -22.45
CA PHE A 11 3.93 2.72 -21.10
C PHE A 11 4.97 3.24 -20.10
N TYR A 12 6.23 2.78 -20.16
CA TYR A 12 7.29 3.16 -19.21
C TYR A 12 8.39 4.03 -19.83
N GLY A 13 8.45 4.13 -21.16
CA GLY A 13 9.54 4.77 -21.90
C GLY A 13 10.56 3.76 -22.45
N PRO A 14 11.41 4.17 -23.40
CA PRO A 14 12.47 3.32 -23.96
C PRO A 14 13.58 3.01 -22.96
N ILE A 15 13.81 3.93 -22.01
CA ILE A 15 14.76 3.80 -20.91
C ILE A 15 14.06 4.28 -19.64
N PHE A 16 14.11 3.47 -18.60
CA PHE A 16 13.54 3.77 -17.29
C PHE A 16 14.40 3.13 -16.21
N TYR A 17 14.35 3.58 -14.97
CA TYR A 17 15.10 2.99 -13.87
C TYR A 17 14.14 2.59 -12.76
N ARG A 18 13.67 1.34 -12.80
CA ARG A 18 12.66 0.85 -11.85
C ARG A 18 13.08 -0.45 -11.18
N HIS A 19 12.40 -0.78 -10.09
CA HIS A 19 12.50 -2.09 -9.47
C HIS A 19 11.31 -2.95 -9.86
N PHE A 20 11.59 -4.06 -10.52
CA PHE A 20 10.67 -5.20 -10.60
C PHE A 20 10.71 -5.95 -9.27
N ARG A 21 9.55 -6.29 -8.72
CA ARG A 21 9.43 -7.09 -7.51
C ARG A 21 8.52 -8.29 -7.72
N ARG A 22 8.97 -9.43 -7.21
CA ARG A 22 8.23 -10.69 -7.09
C ARG A 22 8.11 -11.11 -5.63
N PRO A 23 7.28 -10.42 -4.81
CA PRO A 23 7.07 -10.85 -3.43
C PRO A 23 6.57 -12.30 -3.41
N THR A 24 6.88 -13.02 -2.34
CA THR A 24 6.49 -14.42 -2.22
C THR A 24 5.82 -14.69 -0.89
N TYR A 25 5.03 -15.76 -0.87
CA TYR A 25 4.38 -16.30 0.30
C TYR A 25 5.18 -17.45 0.93
N PHE A 26 6.30 -17.86 0.33
CA PHE A 26 7.13 -18.94 0.86
C PHE A 26 7.76 -18.57 2.20
N GLU A 27 7.72 -19.51 3.13
CA GLU A 27 8.26 -19.32 4.48
C GLU A 27 9.78 -19.17 4.49
N LYS A 28 10.47 -19.90 3.59
CA LYS A 28 11.93 -19.87 3.43
C LYS A 28 12.30 -19.25 2.09
N ILE A 29 12.53 -17.95 2.08
CA ILE A 29 12.94 -17.21 0.87
C ILE A 29 14.43 -17.47 0.60
N LYS A 30 14.74 -18.38 -0.34
CA LYS A 30 16.11 -18.67 -0.79
C LYS A 30 16.49 -17.98 -2.11
N PHE A 31 15.65 -17.09 -2.61
CA PHE A 31 15.85 -16.46 -3.92
C PHE A 31 15.61 -14.95 -3.90
N ARG A 32 16.22 -14.27 -4.87
CA ARG A 32 16.08 -12.83 -5.06
C ARG A 32 14.64 -12.44 -5.43
N ILE A 33 14.06 -11.47 -4.73
CA ILE A 33 12.69 -10.98 -4.93
C ILE A 33 12.61 -9.60 -5.60
N GLN A 34 13.72 -8.86 -5.70
CA GLN A 34 13.78 -7.53 -6.29
C GLN A 34 14.87 -7.46 -7.36
N PHE A 35 14.54 -6.92 -8.53
CA PHE A 35 15.41 -6.83 -9.69
C PHE A 35 15.38 -5.42 -10.25
N THR A 36 16.53 -4.97 -10.73
CA THR A 36 16.65 -3.72 -11.47
C THR A 36 16.18 -3.96 -12.91
N VAL A 37 15.29 -3.10 -13.40
CA VAL A 37 14.83 -3.12 -14.78
C VAL A 37 15.09 -1.75 -15.40
N GLU A 38 15.77 -1.77 -16.54
CA GLU A 38 16.28 -0.55 -17.19
C GLU A 38 15.65 -0.30 -18.57
N THR A 39 15.03 -1.33 -19.16
CA THR A 39 14.51 -1.32 -20.53
C THR A 39 13.24 -2.20 -20.65
N PRO A 40 12.40 -1.98 -21.67
CA PRO A 40 11.25 -2.82 -21.99
C PRO A 40 11.60 -4.31 -22.13
N LYS A 41 12.72 -4.61 -22.80
CA LYS A 41 13.23 -5.99 -22.97
C LYS A 41 13.55 -6.64 -21.63
N ASN A 42 14.23 -5.93 -20.73
CA ASN A 42 14.58 -6.45 -19.40
C ASN A 42 13.32 -6.72 -18.57
N LEU A 43 12.35 -5.80 -18.60
CA LEU A 43 11.07 -5.97 -17.92
C LEU A 43 10.30 -7.18 -18.46
N TYR A 44 10.23 -7.36 -19.78
CA TYR A 44 9.63 -8.51 -20.42
C TYR A 44 10.25 -9.84 -19.95
N LEU A 45 11.58 -9.93 -19.91
CA LEU A 45 12.27 -11.16 -19.45
C LEU A 45 11.93 -11.50 -18.00
N HIS A 46 11.85 -10.51 -17.12
CA HIS A 46 11.42 -10.72 -15.75
C HIS A 46 9.96 -11.11 -15.66
N LEU A 47 9.07 -10.47 -16.42
CA LEU A 47 7.66 -10.81 -16.42
C LEU A 47 7.44 -12.24 -16.92
N HIS A 48 8.01 -12.60 -18.07
CA HIS A 48 7.84 -13.92 -18.70
C HIS A 48 8.22 -15.07 -17.75
N ARG A 49 9.27 -14.90 -16.94
CA ARG A 49 9.74 -15.92 -15.98
C ARG A 49 8.90 -16.04 -14.71
N ASN A 50 8.10 -15.03 -14.37
CA ASN A 50 7.47 -14.93 -13.04
C ASN A 50 5.93 -14.86 -13.08
N SER A 51 5.36 -14.41 -14.19
CA SER A 51 3.92 -14.27 -14.40
C SER A 51 3.16 -15.57 -14.05
N GLY A 52 2.08 -15.48 -13.28
CA GLY A 52 1.27 -16.62 -12.81
C GLY A 52 1.86 -17.37 -11.60
N ASN A 53 3.18 -17.40 -11.46
CA ASN A 53 3.84 -18.03 -10.31
C ASN A 53 3.97 -17.06 -9.12
N HIS A 54 4.29 -15.81 -9.40
CA HIS A 54 4.49 -14.77 -8.41
C HIS A 54 3.73 -13.49 -8.78
N PRO A 55 3.33 -12.67 -7.79
CA PRO A 55 2.93 -11.29 -8.07
C PRO A 55 4.05 -10.60 -8.84
N CYS A 56 3.73 -9.98 -9.97
CA CYS A 56 4.69 -9.25 -10.79
C CYS A 56 4.42 -7.76 -10.64
N LEU A 57 5.22 -7.10 -9.79
CA LEU A 57 5.03 -5.71 -9.41
C LEU A 57 6.19 -4.83 -9.90
N ILE A 58 5.91 -3.56 -10.14
CA ILE A 58 6.91 -2.54 -10.49
C ILE A 58 6.61 -1.22 -9.79
N HIS A 59 7.64 -0.45 -9.46
CA HIS A 59 7.44 0.91 -8.93
C HIS A 59 6.64 1.76 -9.92
N THR A 60 5.70 2.55 -9.39
CA THR A 60 4.86 3.48 -10.16
C THR A 60 5.62 4.73 -10.60
N TYR A 61 6.77 5.01 -9.99
CA TYR A 61 7.70 6.07 -10.31
C TYR A 61 9.03 5.54 -10.88
N ASP A 62 9.82 6.43 -11.46
CA ASP A 62 11.15 6.16 -11.96
C ASP A 62 12.23 6.65 -10.98
N HIS A 63 13.35 5.96 -10.86
CA HIS A 63 14.48 6.40 -10.02
C HIS A 63 15.34 7.47 -10.70
N GLY A 64 15.07 7.81 -11.96
CA GLY A 64 15.73 8.83 -12.76
C GLY A 64 17.13 8.44 -13.26
N SER A 65 17.84 7.58 -12.53
CA SER A 65 19.14 7.07 -12.93
C SER A 65 19.47 5.72 -12.31
N ARG A 66 20.38 5.00 -12.95
CA ARG A 66 20.93 3.74 -12.43
C ARG A 66 21.59 3.89 -11.07
N GLY A 67 22.28 5.02 -10.84
CA GLY A 67 22.92 5.31 -9.56
C GLY A 67 21.92 5.50 -8.42
N ASN A 68 20.73 6.02 -8.72
CA ASN A 68 19.71 6.26 -7.70
C ASN A 68 18.94 5.00 -7.30
N LEU A 69 18.85 3.97 -8.16
CA LEU A 69 18.21 2.70 -7.82
C LEU A 69 18.73 2.04 -6.54
N LYS A 70 20.01 2.27 -6.20
CA LYS A 70 20.61 1.75 -4.96
C LYS A 70 20.47 2.71 -3.78
N ARG A 71 20.39 4.02 -4.04
CA ARG A 71 20.45 5.07 -3.03
C ARG A 71 19.06 5.52 -2.57
N ASN A 72 18.04 5.33 -3.39
CA ASN A 72 16.65 5.73 -3.15
C ASN A 72 16.51 7.20 -2.71
N ILE A 73 17.26 8.11 -3.35
CA ILE A 73 17.17 9.54 -3.08
C ILE A 73 15.86 10.04 -3.70
N SER A 74 14.95 10.50 -2.86
CA SER A 74 13.59 10.94 -3.25
C SER A 74 13.62 12.12 -4.23
N GLU A 75 14.54 13.07 -4.06
CA GLU A 75 14.66 14.26 -4.92
C GLU A 75 15.05 13.91 -6.37
N LYS A 76 15.61 12.72 -6.58
CA LYS A 76 16.01 12.23 -7.90
C LYS A 76 14.97 11.31 -8.54
N MET A 77 13.89 11.00 -7.82
CA MET A 77 12.79 10.20 -8.36
C MET A 77 11.96 11.05 -9.33
N VAL A 78 11.56 10.43 -10.44
CA VAL A 78 10.73 11.05 -11.45
C VAL A 78 9.33 10.49 -11.34
N PHE A 79 8.37 11.40 -11.17
CA PHE A 79 6.95 11.10 -11.10
C PHE A 79 6.28 11.60 -12.38
N ASP A 80 5.77 10.67 -13.18
CA ASP A 80 5.12 10.92 -14.48
C ASP A 80 3.68 10.42 -14.53
N ARG A 81 3.20 9.84 -13.42
CA ARG A 81 1.85 9.31 -13.29
C ARG A 81 1.41 9.22 -11.83
N VAL A 82 0.10 9.22 -11.62
CA VAL A 82 -0.53 8.77 -10.37
C VAL A 82 -1.23 7.44 -10.61
N PHE A 83 -1.07 6.54 -9.64
CA PHE A 83 -1.70 5.22 -9.62
C PHE A 83 -2.82 5.20 -8.56
N LEU A 84 -4.02 4.83 -8.99
CA LEU A 84 -5.19 4.62 -8.13
C LEU A 84 -5.64 3.16 -8.26
N ASP A 85 -6.09 2.60 -7.14
CA ASP A 85 -6.50 1.20 -7.02
C ASP A 85 -7.95 1.15 -6.54
N PHE A 86 -8.78 0.40 -7.24
CA PHE A 86 -10.18 0.17 -6.93
C PHE A 86 -10.34 -1.31 -6.59
N ASP A 87 -10.63 -1.64 -5.34
CA ASP A 87 -10.64 -3.03 -4.85
C ASP A 87 -11.91 -3.31 -4.02
N VAL A 88 -12.66 -4.36 -4.39
CA VAL A 88 -13.90 -4.74 -3.69
C VAL A 88 -13.58 -5.60 -2.46
N SER A 89 -14.14 -5.28 -1.29
CA SER A 89 -14.06 -6.19 -0.14
C SER A 89 -15.06 -7.33 -0.29
N ASN A 90 -14.58 -8.57 -0.35
CA ASN A 90 -15.43 -9.77 -0.40
C ASN A 90 -14.87 -10.83 0.56
N HIS A 91 -15.72 -11.34 1.46
CA HIS A 91 -15.33 -12.26 2.53
C HIS A 91 -14.89 -13.63 2.01
N GLU A 92 -15.61 -14.17 1.03
CA GLU A 92 -15.33 -15.47 0.44
C GLU A 92 -13.99 -15.47 -0.30
N VAL A 93 -13.77 -14.45 -1.13
CA VAL A 93 -12.47 -14.22 -1.78
C VAL A 93 -11.34 -14.13 -0.76
N LYS A 94 -11.57 -13.44 0.37
CA LYS A 94 -10.56 -13.33 1.43
C LYS A 94 -10.24 -14.70 2.05
N LYS A 95 -11.25 -15.56 2.25
CA LYS A 95 -11.09 -16.93 2.76
C LYS A 95 -10.28 -17.78 1.77
N ILE A 96 -10.71 -17.85 0.51
CA ILE A 96 -10.05 -18.62 -0.54
C ILE A 96 -8.60 -18.16 -0.74
N LYS A 97 -8.36 -16.84 -0.85
CA LYS A 97 -7.01 -16.30 -1.00
C LYS A 97 -6.11 -16.64 0.18
N LYS A 98 -6.63 -16.64 1.42
CA LYS A 98 -5.85 -16.99 2.62
C LYS A 98 -5.42 -18.45 2.57
N GLU A 99 -6.35 -19.35 2.25
CA GLU A 99 -6.07 -20.79 2.12
C GLU A 99 -5.08 -21.06 0.99
N LEU A 100 -5.33 -20.54 -0.21
CA LEU A 100 -4.46 -20.71 -1.36
C LEU A 100 -3.05 -20.15 -1.11
N THR A 101 -2.95 -19.01 -0.41
CA THR A 101 -1.66 -18.45 0.01
C THR A 101 -0.92 -19.35 0.99
N SER A 102 -1.66 -20.00 1.91
CA SER A 102 -1.11 -20.95 2.89
C SER A 102 -0.60 -22.23 2.22
N LEU A 103 -1.34 -22.78 1.25
CA LEU A 103 -0.86 -23.94 0.49
C LEU A 103 0.39 -23.58 -0.31
N ARG A 104 0.37 -22.42 -0.98
CA ARG A 104 1.50 -21.93 -1.76
C ARG A 104 2.74 -21.62 -0.92
N SER A 105 2.63 -21.34 0.38
CA SER A 105 3.81 -21.08 1.23
C SER A 105 4.74 -22.28 1.34
N HIS A 106 4.21 -23.49 1.16
CA HIS A 106 4.92 -24.76 1.16
C HIS A 106 5.49 -25.14 -0.23
N GLY A 107 5.04 -24.48 -1.30
CA GLY A 107 5.54 -24.67 -2.65
C GLY A 107 4.45 -24.62 -3.72
N LEU A 108 4.84 -24.35 -4.97
CA LEU A 108 3.91 -24.29 -6.11
C LEU A 108 3.31 -25.65 -6.49
N LYS A 109 3.94 -26.75 -6.06
CA LYS A 109 3.49 -28.13 -6.32
C LYS A 109 2.87 -28.81 -5.11
N HIS A 110 2.90 -28.17 -3.94
CA HIS A 110 2.34 -28.72 -2.71
C HIS A 110 0.81 -28.74 -2.81
N GLU A 111 0.19 -29.91 -2.63
CA GLU A 111 -1.27 -30.08 -2.77
C GLU A 111 -1.83 -29.43 -4.04
N LYS A 112 -1.18 -29.70 -5.17
CA LYS A 112 -1.45 -29.03 -6.45
C LYS A 112 -2.93 -29.05 -6.83
N SER A 113 -3.61 -30.18 -6.69
CA SER A 113 -5.04 -30.31 -7.02
C SER A 113 -5.92 -29.37 -6.18
N ARG A 114 -5.63 -29.23 -4.88
CA ARG A 114 -6.35 -28.31 -4.00
C ARG A 114 -6.07 -26.84 -4.36
N GLN A 115 -4.84 -26.52 -4.76
CA GLN A 115 -4.51 -25.19 -5.25
C GLN A 115 -5.21 -24.84 -6.58
N GLU A 116 -5.42 -25.83 -7.44
CA GLU A 116 -6.17 -25.67 -8.69
C GLU A 116 -7.67 -25.47 -8.40
N GLU A 117 -8.26 -26.31 -7.55
CA GLU A 117 -9.66 -26.17 -7.13
C GLU A 117 -9.97 -24.77 -6.54
N LEU A 118 -9.14 -24.29 -5.60
CA LEU A 118 -9.31 -22.97 -4.99
C LEU A 118 -9.09 -21.83 -6.00
N ARG A 119 -8.23 -22.04 -7.01
CA ARG A 119 -8.02 -21.06 -8.08
C ARG A 119 -9.24 -20.97 -8.97
N ASP A 120 -9.81 -22.12 -9.33
CA ASP A 120 -10.98 -22.21 -10.18
C ASP A 120 -12.19 -21.58 -9.46
N GLN A 121 -12.39 -21.88 -8.17
CA GLN A 121 -13.39 -21.19 -7.34
C GLN A 121 -13.17 -19.67 -7.33
N LEU A 122 -11.93 -19.22 -7.16
CA LEU A 122 -11.66 -17.78 -7.15
C LEU A 122 -11.91 -17.12 -8.52
N GLN A 123 -11.61 -17.84 -9.61
CA GLN A 123 -11.87 -17.38 -10.96
C GLN A 123 -13.39 -17.37 -11.27
N ASP A 124 -14.14 -18.35 -10.77
CA ASP A 124 -15.59 -18.46 -10.90
C ASP A 124 -16.31 -17.26 -10.25
N LEU A 125 -15.94 -16.88 -9.02
CA LEU A 125 -16.47 -15.68 -8.36
C LEU A 125 -16.26 -14.42 -9.23
N ILE A 126 -15.12 -14.33 -9.92
CA ILE A 126 -14.80 -13.17 -10.78
C ILE A 126 -15.58 -13.25 -12.08
N THR A 127 -15.62 -14.40 -12.73
CA THR A 127 -16.18 -14.55 -14.08
C THR A 127 -17.71 -14.63 -14.05
N ASN A 128 -18.27 -15.46 -13.19
CA ASN A 128 -19.70 -15.77 -13.14
C ASN A 128 -20.45 -14.90 -12.13
N GLU A 129 -19.93 -14.72 -10.91
CA GLU A 129 -20.57 -13.87 -9.90
C GLU A 129 -20.25 -12.38 -10.05
N LYS A 130 -19.37 -12.03 -11.00
CA LYS A 130 -19.00 -10.66 -11.36
C LYS A 130 -18.58 -9.80 -10.17
N ILE A 131 -17.87 -10.37 -9.19
CA ILE A 131 -17.50 -9.66 -7.94
C ILE A 131 -16.66 -8.39 -8.16
N ALA A 132 -15.99 -8.26 -9.31
CA ALA A 132 -15.18 -7.08 -9.63
C ALA A 132 -16.00 -5.93 -10.23
N LYS A 133 -17.29 -6.17 -10.55
CA LYS A 133 -18.12 -5.25 -11.33
C LYS A 133 -18.23 -3.89 -10.68
N GLN A 134 -18.44 -3.84 -9.36
CA GLN A 134 -18.52 -2.57 -8.63
C GLN A 134 -17.24 -1.74 -8.79
N ALA A 135 -16.05 -2.33 -8.62
CA ALA A 135 -14.80 -1.60 -8.77
C ALA A 135 -14.57 -1.12 -10.21
N ILE A 136 -14.96 -1.91 -11.20
CA ILE A 136 -14.87 -1.53 -12.61
C ILE A 136 -15.81 -0.37 -12.92
N ASP A 137 -17.07 -0.44 -12.50
CA ASP A 137 -18.06 0.62 -12.72
C ASP A 137 -17.65 1.92 -12.03
N GLU A 138 -17.15 1.83 -10.79
CA GLU A 138 -16.61 2.97 -10.05
C GLU A 138 -15.38 3.60 -10.75
N ALA A 139 -14.44 2.78 -11.23
CA ALA A 139 -13.29 3.28 -11.99
C ALA A 139 -13.68 3.93 -13.32
N LYS A 140 -14.69 3.41 -14.01
CA LYS A 140 -15.26 4.04 -15.23
C LYS A 140 -15.93 5.36 -14.92
N HIS A 141 -16.72 5.42 -13.85
CA HIS A 141 -17.33 6.67 -13.41
C HIS A 141 -16.26 7.71 -13.07
N PHE A 142 -15.23 7.32 -12.32
CA PHE A 142 -14.05 8.15 -12.07
C PHE A 142 -13.40 8.60 -13.38
N ALA A 143 -13.21 7.71 -14.34
CA ALA A 143 -12.58 8.04 -15.62
C ALA A 143 -13.37 9.09 -16.41
N VAL A 144 -14.70 8.99 -16.45
CA VAL A 144 -15.59 9.99 -17.05
C VAL A 144 -15.42 11.35 -16.36
N LYS A 145 -15.50 11.40 -15.03
CA LYS A 145 -15.31 12.64 -14.26
C LYS A 145 -13.92 13.24 -14.40
N PHE A 146 -12.91 12.37 -14.47
CA PHE A 146 -11.53 12.79 -14.70
C PHE A 146 -11.37 13.40 -16.10
N LYS A 147 -11.96 12.80 -17.14
CA LYS A 147 -11.96 13.39 -18.49
C LYS A 147 -12.70 14.71 -18.57
N GLU A 148 -13.87 14.83 -17.94
CA GLU A 148 -14.61 16.11 -17.85
C GLU A 148 -13.75 17.21 -17.25
N THR A 149 -12.89 16.88 -16.28
CA THR A 149 -12.06 17.86 -15.55
C THR A 149 -10.70 18.13 -16.22
N PHE A 150 -10.04 17.11 -16.76
CA PHE A 150 -8.65 17.15 -17.22
C PHE A 150 -8.47 16.86 -18.72
N GLY A 151 -9.57 16.69 -19.45
CA GLY A 151 -9.63 16.61 -20.92
C GLY A 151 -9.36 15.22 -21.51
N LYS A 152 -8.81 14.26 -20.77
CA LYS A 152 -8.55 12.88 -21.24
C LYS A 152 -8.88 11.86 -20.17
N TYR A 153 -9.13 10.63 -20.60
CA TYR A 153 -9.34 9.51 -19.68
C TYR A 153 -8.02 9.11 -18.99
N PRO A 154 -8.06 8.58 -17.76
CA PRO A 154 -6.99 7.75 -17.24
C PRO A 154 -6.91 6.43 -18.02
N ALA A 155 -5.73 5.81 -18.04
CA ALA A 155 -5.61 4.44 -18.53
C ALA A 155 -6.12 3.46 -17.47
N LEU A 156 -7.12 2.64 -17.82
CA LEU A 156 -7.74 1.69 -16.91
C LEU A 156 -7.24 0.27 -17.20
N PHE A 157 -6.99 -0.50 -16.14
CA PHE A 157 -6.55 -1.89 -16.23
C PHE A 157 -7.30 -2.77 -15.25
N PHE A 158 -7.86 -3.88 -15.72
CA PHE A 158 -8.36 -4.91 -14.83
C PHE A 158 -7.19 -5.52 -14.06
N SER A 159 -7.31 -5.70 -12.74
CA SER A 159 -6.19 -6.13 -11.88
C SER A 159 -5.84 -7.62 -12.00
N GLY A 160 -6.67 -8.40 -12.71
CA GLY A 160 -6.62 -9.87 -12.71
C GLY A 160 -7.29 -10.50 -11.47
N CYS A 161 -8.01 -9.74 -10.64
CA CYS A 161 -8.70 -10.24 -9.45
C CYS A 161 -10.05 -9.50 -9.24
N LYS A 162 -10.29 -8.93 -8.06
CA LYS A 162 -11.57 -8.30 -7.66
C LYS A 162 -11.58 -6.77 -7.79
N GLY A 163 -10.70 -6.23 -8.61
CA GLY A 163 -10.46 -4.79 -8.69
C GLY A 163 -9.84 -4.36 -10.01
N CYS A 164 -9.53 -3.07 -10.10
CA CYS A 164 -8.88 -2.48 -11.25
C CYS A 164 -7.98 -1.32 -10.85
N HIS A 165 -7.13 -0.90 -11.78
CA HIS A 165 -6.17 0.17 -11.60
C HIS A 165 -6.45 1.30 -12.57
N ALA A 166 -6.25 2.53 -12.13
CA ALA A 166 -6.25 3.70 -13.00
C ALA A 166 -4.88 4.41 -12.95
N TYR A 167 -4.35 4.73 -14.13
CA TYR A 167 -3.13 5.50 -14.29
C TYR A 167 -3.43 6.83 -14.95
N THR A 168 -3.09 7.92 -14.28
CA THR A 168 -3.23 9.29 -14.80
C THR A 168 -1.84 9.80 -15.17
N PHE A 169 -1.57 9.94 -16.47
CA PHE A 169 -0.25 10.34 -16.96
C PHE A 169 -0.12 11.84 -17.07
N PHE A 170 1.10 12.34 -16.82
CA PHE A 170 1.42 13.75 -16.93
C PHE A 170 2.91 13.96 -17.20
N LYS A 171 3.30 15.18 -17.56
CA LYS A 171 4.70 15.54 -17.72
C LYS A 171 5.45 15.36 -16.39
N ALA A 172 6.59 14.66 -16.45
CA ALA A 172 7.50 14.48 -15.33
C ALA A 172 7.74 15.81 -14.58
N THR A 173 7.45 15.83 -13.29
CA THR A 173 7.55 17.05 -12.47
C THR A 173 7.92 16.76 -11.02
N GLY A 174 8.33 17.81 -10.30
CA GLY A 174 8.66 17.77 -8.87
C GLY A 174 7.47 18.13 -7.98
N PHE A 175 7.49 17.55 -6.77
CA PHE A 175 6.54 17.81 -5.68
C PHE A 175 7.31 17.97 -4.37
N LYS A 176 6.82 18.84 -3.48
CA LYS A 176 7.30 18.94 -2.09
C LYS A 176 6.84 17.74 -1.28
N ASN A 177 5.60 17.32 -1.44
CA ASN A 177 5.01 16.16 -0.77
C ASN A 177 3.93 15.49 -1.64
N LEU A 178 4.37 14.67 -2.60
CA LEU A 178 3.46 13.95 -3.50
C LEU A 178 2.44 13.09 -2.75
N ASN A 179 2.85 12.35 -1.70
CA ASN A 179 1.96 11.48 -0.94
C ASN A 179 0.78 12.26 -0.34
N LEU A 180 1.04 13.45 0.17
CA LEU A 180 0.00 14.32 0.72
C LEU A 180 -0.94 14.84 -0.36
N ALA A 181 -0.38 15.29 -1.50
CA ALA A 181 -1.18 15.80 -2.60
C ALA A 181 -2.10 14.72 -3.21
N VAL A 182 -1.56 13.53 -3.44
CA VAL A 182 -2.32 12.40 -4.02
C VAL A 182 -3.33 11.85 -3.02
N SER A 183 -2.97 11.73 -1.73
CA SER A 183 -3.92 11.35 -0.68
C SER A 183 -5.09 12.32 -0.60
N TRP A 184 -4.81 13.62 -0.56
CA TRP A 184 -5.85 14.65 -0.50
C TRP A 184 -6.77 14.56 -1.73
N PHE A 185 -6.18 14.42 -2.92
CA PHE A 185 -6.96 14.27 -4.16
C PHE A 185 -7.87 13.05 -4.10
N ALA A 186 -7.32 11.87 -3.74
CA ALA A 186 -8.07 10.63 -3.69
C ALA A 186 -9.16 10.65 -2.60
N GLU A 187 -8.90 11.25 -1.43
CA GLU A 187 -9.92 11.43 -0.39
C GLU A 187 -11.08 12.30 -0.87
N ASN A 188 -10.80 13.38 -1.60
CA ASN A 188 -11.83 14.25 -2.15
C ASN A 188 -12.62 13.54 -3.26
N VAL A 189 -11.94 12.86 -4.19
CA VAL A 189 -12.59 12.03 -5.22
C VAL A 189 -13.50 10.98 -4.57
N LYS A 190 -13.00 10.28 -3.53
CA LYS A 190 -13.76 9.25 -2.82
C LYS A 190 -15.05 9.79 -2.23
N LYS A 191 -14.98 10.97 -1.60
CA LYS A 191 -16.13 11.64 -0.98
C LYS A 191 -17.08 12.22 -2.02
N SER A 192 -16.57 13.00 -2.97
CA SER A 192 -17.38 13.74 -3.95
C SER A 192 -18.10 12.83 -4.92
N TYR A 193 -17.51 11.69 -5.30
CA TYR A 193 -18.10 10.74 -6.24
C TYR A 193 -18.59 9.46 -5.56
N ASN A 194 -18.73 9.47 -4.23
CA ASN A 194 -19.18 8.34 -3.41
C ASN A 194 -18.53 7.00 -3.81
N GLN A 195 -17.20 6.98 -3.97
CA GLN A 195 -16.46 5.81 -4.42
C GLN A 195 -16.22 4.87 -3.23
N HIS A 196 -16.83 3.68 -3.23
CA HIS A 196 -16.67 2.75 -2.12
C HIS A 196 -15.39 1.91 -2.26
N THR A 197 -14.98 1.60 -3.49
CA THR A 197 -13.89 0.67 -3.82
C THR A 197 -12.52 1.34 -3.96
N LEU A 198 -12.45 2.68 -4.13
CA LEU A 198 -11.17 3.40 -4.19
C LEU A 198 -10.36 3.21 -2.89
N ASP A 199 -9.21 2.54 -2.97
CA ASP A 199 -8.33 2.23 -1.84
C ASP A 199 -7.38 3.40 -1.52
N LEU A 200 -7.67 4.10 -0.43
CA LEU A 200 -6.87 5.25 0.03
C LEU A 200 -5.50 4.84 0.58
N SER A 201 -5.31 3.58 0.98
CA SER A 201 -4.00 3.11 1.47
C SER A 201 -2.93 3.17 0.38
N VAL A 202 -3.36 3.05 -0.88
CA VAL A 202 -2.50 3.13 -2.07
C VAL A 202 -1.94 4.53 -2.26
N THR A 203 -2.74 5.56 -1.99
CA THR A 203 -2.38 6.96 -2.23
C THR A 203 -1.56 7.58 -1.11
N GLN A 204 -1.67 7.04 0.11
CA GLN A 204 -0.87 7.44 1.27
C GLN A 204 0.63 7.17 1.11
N ASP A 205 1.00 6.23 0.23
CA ASP A 205 2.39 5.84 -0.02
C ASP A 205 2.76 5.91 -1.51
N ALA A 206 2.24 6.91 -2.23
CA ALA A 206 2.46 7.09 -3.67
C ALA A 206 3.96 7.05 -4.07
N GLN A 207 4.85 7.60 -3.24
CA GLN A 207 6.31 7.65 -3.46
C GLN A 207 7.04 6.31 -3.29
N ALA A 208 6.41 5.30 -2.70
CA ALA A 208 6.99 3.95 -2.63
C ALA A 208 6.08 2.89 -3.29
N ARG A 209 4.98 3.32 -3.92
CA ARG A 209 3.95 2.41 -4.40
C ARG A 209 4.43 1.52 -5.53
N LEU A 210 4.11 0.24 -5.37
CA LEU A 210 4.21 -0.79 -6.39
C LEU A 210 2.84 -0.97 -7.05
N SER A 211 2.84 -1.14 -8.36
CA SER A 211 1.65 -1.56 -9.12
C SER A 211 1.93 -2.87 -9.84
N ARG A 212 0.87 -3.65 -10.09
CA ARG A 212 1.00 -4.87 -10.88
C ARG A 212 1.26 -4.51 -12.34
N ILE A 213 2.22 -5.21 -12.95
CA ILE A 213 2.64 -4.92 -14.33
C ILE A 213 1.49 -5.30 -15.28
N PRO A 214 1.09 -4.41 -16.22
CA PRO A 214 0.15 -4.75 -17.27
C PRO A 214 0.56 -6.01 -18.03
N TYR A 215 -0.42 -6.81 -18.44
CA TYR A 215 -0.28 -8.13 -19.05
C TYR A 215 0.42 -9.19 -18.20
N SER A 216 0.60 -8.96 -16.90
CA SER A 216 0.97 -10.02 -15.97
C SER A 216 -0.23 -10.88 -15.60
N LYS A 217 -0.03 -12.19 -15.45
CA LYS A 217 -1.00 -13.11 -14.86
C LYS A 217 -1.00 -12.93 -13.35
N HIS A 218 -2.18 -12.77 -12.79
CA HIS A 218 -2.37 -12.73 -11.34
C HIS A 218 -2.18 -14.14 -10.76
N GLN A 219 -1.26 -14.26 -9.80
CA GLN A 219 -0.72 -15.53 -9.32
C GLN A 219 -1.70 -16.46 -8.58
N LEU A 220 -2.90 -15.97 -8.28
CA LEU A 220 -3.93 -16.74 -7.55
C LEU A 220 -5.17 -17.04 -8.40
N THR A 221 -5.29 -16.43 -9.58
CA THR A 221 -6.49 -16.48 -10.43
C THR A 221 -6.14 -16.82 -11.88
N ASP A 222 -4.87 -16.73 -12.25
CA ASP A 222 -4.33 -16.81 -13.62
C ASP A 222 -4.89 -15.82 -14.65
N LEU A 223 -5.87 -15.01 -14.26
CA LEU A 223 -6.39 -13.89 -15.02
C LEU A 223 -5.30 -12.83 -15.26
N VAL A 224 -5.31 -12.27 -16.47
CA VAL A 224 -4.29 -11.33 -16.95
C VAL A 224 -4.72 -9.89 -16.69
N VAL A 225 -3.76 -9.06 -16.29
CA VAL A 225 -3.99 -7.61 -16.20
C VAL A 225 -4.14 -7.05 -17.60
N VAL A 226 -5.35 -6.67 -18.00
CA VAL A 226 -5.64 -6.16 -19.35
C VAL A 226 -6.20 -4.74 -19.30
N PRO A 227 -5.90 -3.90 -20.30
CA PRO A 227 -6.54 -2.60 -20.41
C PRO A 227 -8.04 -2.74 -20.67
N PHE A 228 -8.81 -1.72 -20.32
CA PHE A 228 -10.20 -1.58 -20.73
C PHE A 228 -10.59 -0.10 -20.86
N ILE A 229 -11.68 0.17 -21.58
CA ILE A 229 -12.23 1.51 -21.76
C ILE A 229 -13.60 1.66 -21.08
N THR A 230 -14.13 2.89 -21.05
CA THR A 230 -15.40 3.19 -20.38
C THR A 230 -16.60 2.46 -21.00
N GLU A 231 -16.50 2.15 -22.29
CA GLU A 231 -17.54 1.54 -23.11
C GLU A 231 -17.52 0.00 -23.07
N ASP A 232 -16.37 -0.63 -22.75
CA ASP A 232 -16.25 -2.09 -22.67
C ASP A 232 -17.22 -2.64 -21.62
N ASP A 233 -18.04 -3.65 -21.89
CA ASP A 233 -18.85 -4.25 -20.83
C ASP A 233 -18.02 -5.15 -19.89
N TYR A 234 -18.63 -5.65 -18.82
CA TYR A 234 -17.91 -6.50 -17.86
C TYR A 234 -17.38 -7.78 -18.49
N ASP A 235 -18.20 -8.44 -19.32
CA ASP A 235 -17.92 -9.75 -19.85
C ASP A 235 -16.81 -9.66 -20.91
N ASP A 236 -16.76 -8.57 -21.67
CA ASP A 236 -15.66 -8.25 -22.58
C ASP A 236 -14.33 -8.04 -21.85
N ILE A 237 -14.33 -7.32 -20.72
CA ILE A 237 -13.11 -7.12 -19.91
C ILE A 237 -12.58 -8.47 -19.39
N ILE A 238 -13.48 -9.32 -18.88
CA ILE A 238 -13.12 -10.65 -18.39
C ILE A 238 -12.66 -11.56 -19.53
N ARG A 239 -13.31 -11.52 -20.69
CA ARG A 239 -12.91 -12.25 -21.90
C ARG A 239 -11.51 -11.84 -22.36
N LYS A 240 -11.19 -10.54 -22.40
CA LYS A 240 -9.84 -10.03 -22.67
C LYS A 240 -8.82 -10.59 -21.66
N SER A 241 -9.18 -10.68 -20.38
CA SER A 241 -8.30 -11.23 -19.34
C SER A 241 -8.04 -12.73 -19.49
N LEU A 242 -9.02 -13.51 -19.93
CA LEU A 242 -8.89 -14.95 -20.20
C LEU A 242 -8.10 -15.23 -21.48
N HIS A 243 -8.31 -14.40 -22.50
CA HIS A 243 -7.68 -14.53 -23.82
C HIS A 243 -6.97 -13.23 -24.20
N PRO A 244 -5.82 -12.93 -23.55
CA PRO A 244 -5.15 -11.64 -23.68
C PRO A 244 -4.58 -11.44 -25.09
N HIS A 245 -4.95 -10.32 -25.69
CA HIS A 245 -4.22 -9.72 -26.80
C HIS A 245 -3.52 -8.46 -26.30
N VAL A 246 -2.29 -8.20 -26.78
CA VAL A 246 -1.59 -6.96 -26.44
C VAL A 246 -2.10 -5.86 -27.34
N GLU A 247 -2.94 -4.99 -26.80
CA GLU A 247 -3.43 -3.79 -27.47
C GLU A 247 -2.31 -2.75 -27.63
N ASP A 248 -2.38 -1.97 -28.72
CA ASP A 248 -1.53 -0.81 -28.90
C ASP A 248 -1.83 0.23 -27.81
N PHE A 249 -0.79 0.93 -27.38
CA PHE A 249 -0.89 1.90 -26.30
C PHE A 249 -0.06 3.12 -26.64
N SER A 250 -0.67 4.30 -26.68
CA SER A 250 0.04 5.58 -26.68
C SER A 250 -0.17 6.26 -25.35
N ARG A 251 0.94 6.65 -24.70
CA ARG A 251 0.86 7.40 -23.43
C ARG A 251 0.25 8.78 -23.65
N GLU A 252 0.45 9.35 -24.82
CA GLU A 252 -0.03 10.66 -25.22
C GLU A 252 -1.57 10.72 -25.17
N ASP A 253 -2.26 9.62 -25.46
CA ASP A 253 -3.72 9.50 -25.37
C ASP A 253 -4.27 9.64 -23.94
N TYR A 254 -3.41 9.43 -22.93
CA TYR A 254 -3.77 9.51 -21.51
C TYR A 254 -3.06 10.64 -20.76
N GLN A 255 -2.17 11.38 -21.43
CA GLN A 255 -1.36 12.42 -20.82
C GLN A 255 -2.15 13.73 -20.66
N THR A 256 -2.21 14.23 -19.42
CA THR A 256 -2.96 15.43 -19.03
C THR A 256 -2.09 16.44 -18.26
N ASP A 257 -2.67 17.62 -18.02
CA ASP A 257 -2.12 18.65 -17.14
C ASP A 257 -2.47 18.44 -15.65
N PHE A 258 -2.93 17.25 -15.26
CA PHE A 258 -3.31 16.91 -13.90
C PHE A 258 -2.23 17.24 -12.85
N HIS A 259 -0.96 17.13 -13.22
CA HIS A 259 0.16 17.52 -12.36
C HIS A 259 0.08 18.98 -11.87
N LYS A 260 -0.44 19.92 -12.68
CA LYS A 260 -0.63 21.32 -12.26
C LYS A 260 -1.63 21.44 -11.12
N HIS A 261 -2.69 20.62 -11.14
CA HIS A 261 -3.67 20.55 -10.06
C HIS A 261 -3.06 19.94 -8.80
N LEU A 262 -2.34 18.82 -8.94
CA LEU A 262 -1.61 18.20 -7.82
C LEU A 262 -0.59 19.15 -7.19
N GLN A 263 0.13 19.95 -7.97
CA GLN A 263 1.08 20.94 -7.45
C GLN A 263 0.40 22.05 -6.66
N LYS A 264 -0.80 22.49 -7.06
CA LYS A 264 -1.60 23.44 -6.27
C LYS A 264 -1.99 22.83 -4.93
N ILE A 265 -2.47 21.57 -4.92
CA ILE A 265 -2.79 20.85 -3.68
C ILE A 265 -1.53 20.70 -2.82
N ASP A 266 -0.42 20.28 -3.40
CA ASP A 266 0.86 20.07 -2.72
C ASP A 266 1.34 21.34 -2.00
N LEU A 267 1.23 22.51 -2.64
CA LEU A 267 1.56 23.80 -2.03
C LEU A 267 0.69 24.10 -0.81
N VAL A 268 -0.64 23.96 -0.95
CA VAL A 268 -1.61 24.26 0.10
C VAL A 268 -1.47 23.27 1.25
N GLU A 269 -1.44 21.98 0.97
CA GLU A 269 -1.41 20.94 1.99
C GLU A 269 -0.05 20.84 2.69
N THR A 270 1.05 21.14 1.99
CA THR A 270 2.36 21.29 2.66
C THR A 270 2.36 22.46 3.63
N TYR A 271 1.75 23.60 3.25
CA TYR A 271 1.58 24.73 4.16
C TYR A 271 0.68 24.35 5.36
N ASN A 272 -0.48 23.76 5.11
CA ASN A 272 -1.42 23.31 6.16
C ASN A 272 -0.76 22.31 7.11
N ALA A 273 0.03 21.37 6.59
CA ALA A 273 0.79 20.42 7.42
C ALA A 273 1.85 21.13 8.28
N ARG A 274 2.51 22.17 7.76
CA ARG A 274 3.44 23.00 8.53
C ARG A 274 2.73 23.79 9.62
N VAL A 275 1.61 24.45 9.29
CA VAL A 275 0.78 25.17 10.27
C VAL A 275 0.27 24.23 11.36
N LYS A 276 -0.25 23.05 10.99
CA LYS A 276 -0.66 22.02 11.95
C LYS A 276 0.49 21.56 12.85
N ARG A 277 1.75 21.54 12.37
CA ARG A 277 2.93 21.23 13.20
C ARG A 277 3.29 22.36 14.16
N ILE A 278 3.19 23.61 13.72
CA ILE A 278 3.47 24.81 14.54
C ILE A 278 2.40 25.00 15.62
N ASN A 279 1.13 24.87 15.22
CA ASN A 279 -0.03 25.00 16.10
C ASN A 279 -0.32 23.71 16.89
N LYS A 280 0.43 22.64 16.64
CA LYS A 280 0.41 21.49 17.54
C LYS A 280 0.93 22.03 18.86
N PRO A 281 0.13 22.06 19.95
CA PRO A 281 0.67 22.45 21.24
C PRO A 281 1.91 21.59 21.44
N PRO A 282 3.04 22.16 21.89
CA PRO A 282 4.20 21.35 22.18
C PRO A 282 3.67 20.25 23.08
N ASN A 283 3.76 19.00 22.63
CA ASN A 283 3.68 17.92 23.57
C ASN A 283 4.75 18.29 24.59
N LYS A 284 4.33 18.75 25.78
CA LYS A 284 5.16 18.86 26.98
C LYS A 284 5.52 17.44 27.40
N ALA A 285 6.32 16.85 26.54
CA ALA A 285 7.18 15.71 26.68
C ALA A 285 8.35 16.05 25.75
N SER A 286 8.98 17.20 26.04
CA SER A 286 10.38 17.35 25.67
C SER A 286 11.09 16.14 26.25
N LEU A 287 12.00 15.59 25.47
CA LEU A 287 12.93 14.54 25.86
C LEU A 287 13.95 15.01 26.93
N ASP A 288 13.65 16.10 27.63
CA ASP A 288 14.61 16.87 28.43
C ASP A 288 14.06 17.28 29.81
N GLY A 289 13.07 16.54 30.30
CA GLY A 289 12.43 16.83 31.59
C GLY A 289 12.05 15.59 32.39
N SER A 290 12.62 14.42 32.08
CA SER A 290 12.47 13.27 32.97
C SER A 290 13.33 13.49 34.21
N LYS A 291 12.84 14.29 35.15
CA LYS A 291 13.13 14.01 36.56
C LYS A 291 12.49 12.67 36.88
N ASN A 292 13.29 11.63 36.67
CA ASN A 292 13.36 10.38 37.39
C ASN A 292 12.01 9.89 37.96
N PHE A 293 11.24 9.21 37.12
CA PHE A 293 10.55 8.04 37.63
C PHE A 293 11.64 6.96 37.77
N ASN A 294 12.14 6.79 39.00
CA ASN A 294 13.08 5.71 39.32
C ASN A 294 12.55 4.38 38.74
N GLY A 295 13.24 3.83 37.74
CA GLY A 295 13.18 2.40 37.47
C GLY A 295 12.86 1.93 36.05
N VAL A 296 12.18 2.68 35.17
CA VAL A 296 11.77 2.12 33.85
C VAL A 296 12.51 2.78 32.70
N TYR A 297 13.76 2.37 32.52
CA TYR A 297 14.64 2.81 31.43
C TYR A 297 14.28 2.17 30.07
N ASP A 298 13.43 1.14 30.09
CA ASP A 298 13.05 0.37 28.93
C ASP A 298 11.53 0.23 28.84
N HIS A 299 10.93 0.95 27.90
CA HIS A 299 9.50 0.89 27.65
C HIS A 299 9.05 -0.53 27.27
N ARG A 300 9.91 -1.40 26.73
CA ARG A 300 9.53 -2.79 26.44
C ARG A 300 9.09 -3.52 27.71
N VAL A 301 9.75 -3.27 28.83
CA VAL A 301 9.38 -3.83 30.16
C VAL A 301 8.06 -3.23 30.64
N PHE A 302 7.89 -1.90 30.51
CA PHE A 302 6.65 -1.21 30.87
C PHE A 302 5.44 -1.73 30.07
N PHE A 303 5.56 -1.83 28.75
CA PHE A 303 4.46 -2.28 27.90
C PHE A 303 4.15 -3.74 28.15
N LYS A 304 5.16 -4.58 28.46
CA LYS A 304 4.96 -5.98 28.86
C LYS A 304 4.15 -6.10 30.16
N SER A 305 4.34 -5.23 31.14
CA SER A 305 3.57 -5.28 32.39
C SER A 305 2.09 -4.89 32.23
N ILE A 306 1.72 -4.24 31.13
CA ILE A 306 0.33 -3.81 30.86
C ILE A 306 -0.34 -4.70 29.82
N LEU A 307 0.38 -5.03 28.74
CA LEU A 307 -0.14 -5.74 27.57
C LEU A 307 0.17 -7.24 27.59
N GLY A 308 0.98 -7.71 28.53
CA GLY A 308 1.48 -9.10 28.57
C GLY A 308 2.64 -9.34 27.62
N ASP A 309 2.86 -10.60 27.24
CA ASP A 309 3.95 -10.98 26.35
C ASP A 309 3.73 -10.43 24.92
N PRO A 310 4.80 -9.93 24.26
CA PRO A 310 4.71 -9.51 22.88
C PRO A 310 4.40 -10.69 21.96
N VAL A 311 3.65 -10.43 20.88
CA VAL A 311 3.32 -11.44 19.87
C VAL A 311 4.58 -11.87 19.10
N ARG A 312 5.56 -10.98 18.94
CA ARG A 312 6.87 -11.29 18.36
C ARG A 312 7.99 -10.51 19.03
N GLU A 313 9.07 -11.21 19.33
CA GLU A 313 10.36 -10.65 19.73
C GLU A 313 11.38 -10.83 18.61
N TYR A 314 12.30 -9.88 18.50
CA TYR A 314 13.39 -9.92 17.54
C TYR A 314 14.70 -9.71 18.31
N PRO A 315 15.43 -10.78 18.68
CA PRO A 315 16.62 -10.68 19.52
C PRO A 315 17.68 -9.70 18.99
N ASP A 316 17.81 -9.61 17.67
CA ASP A 316 18.76 -8.72 16.99
C ASP A 316 18.23 -7.29 16.75
N LYS A 317 17.03 -6.96 17.23
CA LYS A 317 16.41 -5.64 17.01
C LYS A 317 16.00 -5.00 18.33
N GLU A 318 16.11 -3.67 18.38
CA GLU A 318 15.75 -2.89 19.58
C GLU A 318 14.24 -2.68 19.79
N TYR A 319 13.41 -3.63 19.32
CA TYR A 319 11.95 -3.56 19.50
C TYR A 319 11.26 -4.91 19.60
N VAL A 320 10.09 -4.89 20.23
CA VAL A 320 9.12 -6.00 20.26
C VAL A 320 7.82 -5.57 19.57
N MET A 321 6.99 -6.54 19.18
CA MET A 321 5.73 -6.30 18.47
C MET A 321 4.54 -6.87 19.22
N TYR A 322 3.49 -6.07 19.36
CA TYR A 322 2.18 -6.42 19.87
C TYR A 322 1.13 -6.25 18.77
N ASN A 323 -0.06 -6.83 18.99
CA ASN A 323 -1.25 -6.34 18.31
C ASN A 323 -1.59 -4.94 18.84
N CYS A 324 -2.23 -4.13 18.01
CA CYS A 324 -2.69 -2.81 18.44
C CYS A 324 -3.61 -2.93 19.67
N PRO A 325 -3.27 -2.26 20.79
CA PRO A 325 -4.09 -2.31 22.00
C PRO A 325 -5.23 -1.28 21.98
N PHE A 326 -5.30 -0.40 20.98
CA PHE A 326 -6.29 0.67 20.96
C PHE A 326 -7.62 0.21 20.36
N HIS A 327 -8.72 0.54 21.04
CA HIS A 327 -10.08 0.11 20.69
C HIS A 327 -10.59 0.63 19.34
N ASP A 328 -9.96 1.67 18.79
CA ASP A 328 -10.27 2.25 17.47
C ASP A 328 -9.58 1.52 16.32
N HIS A 329 -8.90 0.39 16.58
CA HIS A 329 -8.22 -0.40 15.57
C HIS A 329 -8.27 -1.90 15.89
N ASP A 330 -9.14 -2.63 15.19
CA ASP A 330 -9.18 -4.10 15.23
C ASP A 330 -8.00 -4.70 14.45
N ASP A 331 -6.95 -5.05 15.18
CA ASP A 331 -5.68 -5.48 14.61
C ASP A 331 -5.52 -7.00 14.63
N ARG A 332 -5.57 -7.61 13.44
CA ARG A 332 -5.42 -9.07 13.27
C ARG A 332 -3.97 -9.52 13.06
N LYS A 333 -3.01 -8.58 12.95
CA LYS A 333 -1.57 -8.88 12.80
C LYS A 333 -0.76 -7.90 13.65
N PRO A 334 0.37 -8.29 14.26
CA PRO A 334 1.11 -7.38 15.11
C PRO A 334 1.53 -6.09 14.37
N SER A 335 0.91 -4.96 14.70
CA SER A 335 1.22 -3.66 14.13
C SER A 335 1.76 -2.66 15.15
N PHE A 336 1.72 -2.99 16.45
CA PHE A 336 2.15 -2.11 17.53
C PHE A 336 3.59 -2.42 17.95
N ARG A 337 4.52 -1.59 17.48
CA ARG A 337 5.94 -1.73 17.76
C ARG A 337 6.31 -0.97 19.03
N VAL A 338 7.02 -1.62 19.95
CA VAL A 338 7.56 -1.00 21.16
C VAL A 338 9.08 -1.05 21.14
N HIS A 339 9.69 0.12 21.18
CA HIS A 339 11.12 0.33 21.37
C HIS A 339 11.43 0.67 22.83
N LYS A 340 12.72 0.68 23.19
CA LYS A 340 13.20 1.09 24.51
C LYS A 340 12.67 2.45 24.98
N LYS A 341 12.43 3.39 24.06
CA LYS A 341 12.04 4.79 24.38
C LYS A 341 10.61 5.17 23.94
N GLY A 342 9.83 4.25 23.38
CA GLY A 342 8.51 4.62 22.85
C GLY A 342 7.82 3.50 22.09
N TYR A 343 6.65 3.82 21.57
CA TYR A 343 5.85 2.92 20.76
C TYR A 343 5.40 3.61 19.46
N TYR A 344 5.09 2.79 18.47
CA TYR A 344 4.45 3.21 17.22
C TYR A 344 3.59 2.08 16.67
N CYS A 345 2.33 2.37 16.40
CA CYS A 345 1.43 1.48 15.70
C CYS A 345 1.38 1.81 14.20
N TYR A 346 1.72 0.84 13.35
CA TYR A 346 1.64 1.00 11.89
C TYR A 346 0.20 1.04 11.37
N GLY A 347 -0.74 0.40 12.07
CA GLY A 347 -2.15 0.37 11.64
C GLY A 347 -2.87 1.69 11.96
N CYS A 348 -2.96 2.06 13.23
CA CYS A 348 -3.69 3.26 13.65
C CYS A 348 -2.84 4.54 13.73
N GLN A 349 -1.54 4.46 13.41
CA GLN A 349 -0.59 5.59 13.39
C GLN A 349 -0.33 6.26 14.76
N LYS A 350 -0.91 5.76 15.85
CA LYS A 350 -0.64 6.24 17.21
C LYS A 350 0.82 5.95 17.59
N ARG A 351 1.46 6.93 18.22
CA ARG A 351 2.86 6.86 18.67
C ARG A 351 3.10 7.74 19.88
N GLY A 352 4.09 7.36 20.68
CA GLY A 352 4.56 8.17 21.78
C GLY A 352 5.35 7.37 22.79
N ASN A 353 5.43 7.87 24.02
CA ASN A 353 5.98 7.17 25.17
C ASN A 353 4.84 6.60 26.03
N TYR A 354 5.18 6.02 27.19
CA TYR A 354 4.19 5.54 28.15
C TYR A 354 3.14 6.60 28.53
N TRP A 355 3.53 7.88 28.58
CA TRP A 355 2.63 8.97 28.94
C TRP A 355 1.54 9.15 27.89
N GLN A 356 1.95 9.25 26.62
CA GLN A 356 1.01 9.37 25.51
C GLN A 356 0.16 8.10 25.37
N PHE A 357 0.75 6.92 25.62
CA PHE A 357 0.01 5.66 25.65
C PHE A 357 -1.15 5.69 26.65
N PHE A 358 -0.93 6.13 27.90
CA PHE A 358 -2.01 6.19 28.89
C PHE A 358 -3.16 7.11 28.50
N LYS A 359 -2.86 8.21 27.80
CA LYS A 359 -3.90 9.09 27.27
C LYS A 359 -4.71 8.38 26.19
N ASP A 360 -4.04 7.69 25.29
CA ASP A 360 -4.67 7.07 24.12
C ASP A 360 -5.37 5.74 24.45
N TYR A 361 -4.88 5.02 25.45
CA TYR A 361 -5.39 3.70 25.87
C TYR A 361 -6.51 3.82 26.91
N TYR A 362 -6.36 4.69 27.91
CA TYR A 362 -7.36 4.87 28.98
C TYR A 362 -8.21 6.15 28.82
N GLY A 363 -8.02 6.93 27.76
CA GLY A 363 -8.74 8.20 27.57
C GLY A 363 -8.38 9.27 28.60
N LEU A 364 -7.22 9.18 29.25
CA LEU A 364 -6.84 10.08 30.33
C LEU A 364 -6.36 11.45 29.82
N ASN A 365 -6.66 12.50 30.57
CA ASN A 365 -5.98 13.80 30.43
C ASN A 365 -4.67 13.81 31.23
N ASN A 366 -3.85 14.87 31.10
CA ASN A 366 -2.56 14.96 31.78
C ASN A 366 -2.67 14.83 33.31
N GLY A 367 -3.77 15.33 33.93
CA GLY A 367 -4.02 15.18 35.36
C GLY A 367 -4.35 13.73 35.74
N GLY A 368 -5.14 13.05 34.90
CA GLY A 368 -5.47 11.63 35.04
C GLY A 368 -4.23 10.75 34.96
N VAL A 369 -3.34 10.99 33.99
CA VAL A 369 -2.07 10.24 33.89
C VAL A 369 -1.20 10.44 35.13
N LYS A 370 -1.10 11.66 35.68
CA LYS A 370 -0.36 11.91 36.93
C LYS A 370 -0.94 11.13 38.11
N LYS A 371 -2.27 11.14 38.30
CA LYS A 371 -2.93 10.41 39.38
C LYS A 371 -2.74 8.90 39.23
N TYR A 372 -2.84 8.39 38.00
CA TYR A 372 -2.64 6.98 37.69
C TYR A 372 -1.21 6.52 38.01
N LEU A 373 -0.21 7.30 37.59
CA LEU A 373 1.20 7.05 37.91
C LEU A 373 1.50 7.15 39.41
N GLN A 374 0.83 8.04 40.15
CA GLN A 374 0.94 8.12 41.62
C GLN A 374 0.31 6.91 42.31
N LYS A 375 -0.81 6.40 41.79
CA LYS A 375 -1.47 5.20 42.29
C LYS A 375 -0.61 3.95 42.07
N LEU A 376 -0.05 3.78 40.87
CA LEU A 376 0.90 2.71 40.56
C LEU A 376 2.13 2.74 41.48
N LYS A 377 2.67 3.94 41.78
CA LYS A 377 3.74 4.07 42.79
C LYS A 377 3.28 3.56 44.16
N LYS A 378 2.11 3.96 44.65
CA LYS A 378 1.60 3.50 45.95
C LYS A 378 1.32 2.00 46.02
N GLU A 379 0.93 1.37 44.91
CA GLU A 379 0.67 -0.08 44.86
C GLU A 379 1.96 -0.90 44.78
N VAL A 380 2.98 -0.44 44.04
CA VAL A 380 4.30 -1.08 44.00
C VAL A 380 5.06 -0.96 45.32
N PHE A 381 4.84 0.11 46.10
CA PHE A 381 5.42 0.25 47.45
C PHE A 381 4.63 -0.46 48.54
N LYS A 382 3.42 -0.99 48.26
CA LYS A 382 2.66 -1.84 49.21
C LYS A 382 2.98 -3.32 49.09
N SER A 383 3.71 -3.74 48.06
CA SER A 383 4.15 -5.13 47.88
C SER A 383 5.54 -5.41 48.47
N TYR A 384 6.06 -4.48 49.29
CA TYR A 384 7.37 -4.56 49.94
C TYR A 384 7.31 -4.27 51.45
N ASP A 385 6.11 -4.29 52.05
CA ASP A 385 5.90 -4.31 53.51
C ASP A 385 5.24 -5.62 53.92
#